data_AF-A0A0G1W1T5-F1
#
_entry.id   AF-A0A0G1W1T5-F1
#
_cell.length_a   1.000
_cell.length_b   1.000
_cell.length_c   1.000
_cell.angle_alpha   90.00
_cell.angle_beta   90.00
_cell.angle_gamma   90.00
#
_symmetry.space_group_name_H-M   'P 1'
#
loop_
_entity.id
_entity.type
_entity.pdbx_description
1 polymer ?
#
loop_
_entity_poly.entity_id
_entity_poly.type
_entity_poly.pdbx_seq_one_letter_code
_entity_poly.pdbx_strand_id
1 'polypeptide(L)' 'MLGYTLRMSEEVFKEAYGRLNPKQKEAVDTIEGPVMVIAGPGTGKTTILTLRIAQILRKTDAPPDDLFCRL' A
#
# COMPACT_ATOMS: atom_id res chain seq x y z
N MET A 1 -18.10 -5.36 -17.76
CA MET A 1 -18.16 -4.24 -16.79
C MET A 1 -17.19 -4.46 -15.62
N LEU A 2 -17.22 -5.61 -14.92
CA LEU A 2 -16.30 -5.93 -13.80
C LEU A 2 -14.79 -5.89 -14.16
N GLY A 3 -14.41 -6.29 -15.37
CA GLY A 3 -13.01 -6.28 -15.81
C GLY A 3 -12.39 -4.88 -15.98
N TYR A 4 -13.19 -3.84 -16.23
CA TYR A 4 -12.72 -2.46 -16.38
C TYR A 4 -12.40 -1.80 -15.04
N THR A 5 -13.10 -2.17 -13.97
CA THR A 5 -12.86 -1.66 -12.62
C THR A 5 -11.58 -2.23 -12.01
N LEU A 6 -11.29 -3.52 -12.24
CA LEU A 6 -10.09 -4.20 -11.71
C LEU A 6 -8.80 -3.75 -12.40
N ARG A 7 -8.78 -3.79 -13.74
CA ARG A 7 -8.62 -2.56 -14.51
C ARG A 7 -7.89 -1.37 -13.88
N MET A 8 -8.72 -0.34 -13.76
CA MET A 8 -8.44 0.97 -13.21
C MET A 8 -7.79 0.93 -11.83
N SER A 9 -8.17 0.01 -10.94
CA SER A 9 -7.57 -0.06 -9.61
C SER A 9 -6.09 -0.47 -9.66
N GLU A 10 -5.70 -1.31 -10.62
CA GLU A 10 -4.32 -1.71 -10.82
C GLU A 10 -3.46 -0.58 -11.40
N GLU A 11 -3.99 0.21 -12.34
CA GLU A 11 -3.27 1.37 -12.88
C GLU A 11 -3.05 2.46 -11.81
N VAL A 12 -4.07 2.75 -11.00
CA VAL A 12 -3.98 3.73 -9.90
C VAL A 12 -2.93 3.31 -8.87
N PHE A 13 -2.88 2.02 -8.52
CA PHE A 13 -1.84 1.50 -7.63
C PHE A 13 -0.44 1.70 -8.21
N LYS A 14 -0.24 1.34 -9.49
CA LYS A 14 1.06 1.46 -10.17
C LYS A 14 1.56 2.90 -10.23
N GLU A 15 0.68 3.85 -10.51
CA GLU A 15 1.01 5.28 -10.54
C GLU A 15 1.46 5.77 -9.15
N ALA A 16 0.69 5.45 -8.11
CA ALA A 16 0.99 5.86 -6.75
C ALA A 16 2.27 5.19 -6.21
N TYR A 17 2.46 3.90 -6.46
CA TYR A 17 3.69 3.17 -6.11
C TYR A 17 4.92 3.69 -6.87
N GLY A 18 4.74 4.11 -8.13
CA GLY A 18 5.81 4.69 -8.95
C GLY A 18 6.40 5.97 -8.37
N ARG A 19 5.61 6.75 -7.63
CA ARG A 19 6.03 8.02 -6.99
C ARG A 19 6.81 7.84 -5.69
N LEU A 20 6.88 6.62 -5.15
CA LEU A 20 7.58 6.33 -3.90
C LEU A 20 9.10 6.33 -4.08
N ASN A 21 9.81 6.83 -3.06
CA ASN A 21 11.26 6.66 -2.98
C ASN A 21 11.62 5.21 -2.56
N PRO A 22 12.90 4.80 -2.68
CA PRO A 22 13.31 3.43 -2.39
C PRO A 22 12.95 2.92 -0.98
N LYS A 23 13.11 3.76 0.06
CA LYS A 23 12.77 3.40 1.45
C LYS A 23 11.26 3.24 1.67
N GLN A 24 10.46 4.07 0.99
CA GLN A 24 9.01 3.96 1.01
C GLN A 24 8.54 2.69 0.30
N LYS A 25 9.17 2.32 -0.83
CA LYS A 25 8.89 1.06 -1.53
C LYS A 25 9.22 -0.15 -0.65
N GLU A 26 10.37 -0.14 0.01
CA GLU A 26 10.75 -1.17 0.99
C GLU A 26 9.69 -1.36 2.07
N ALA A 27 9.17 -0.26 2.65
CA ALA A 27 8.11 -0.33 3.64
C ALA A 27 6.79 -0.91 3.08
N VAL A 28 6.46 -0.62 1.82
CA VAL A 28 5.26 -1.16 1.15
C VAL A 28 5.43 -2.64 0.77
N ASP A 29 6.62 -3.04 0.32
CA ASP A 29 6.91 -4.39 -0.14
C ASP A 29 7.17 -5.38 0.99
N THR A 30 7.45 -4.88 2.20
CA THR A 30 7.56 -5.70 3.41
C THR A 30 6.16 -6.02 3.95
N ILE A 31 5.64 -7.16 3.47
CA ILE A 31 4.31 -7.68 3.83
C ILE A 31 4.37 -8.51 5.10
N GLU A 32 5.45 -9.27 5.27
CA GLU A 32 5.65 -10.15 6.42
C GLU A 32 6.21 -9.38 7.62
N GLY A 33 5.64 -9.64 8.79
CA GLY A 33 6.13 -9.10 10.06
C GLY A 33 5.90 -7.60 10.30
N PRO A 34 6.30 -7.11 11.49
CA PRO A 34 6.14 -5.71 11.86
C PRO A 34 7.14 -4.82 11.11
N VAL A 35 6.67 -3.64 10.67
CA VAL A 35 7.49 -2.62 10.01
C VAL A 35 7.34 -1.31 10.77
N MET A 36 8.46 -0.68 11.10
CA MET A 36 8.50 0.63 11.75
C MET A 36 8.97 1.69 10.75
N VAL A 37 8.12 2.68 10.48
CA VAL A 37 8.44 3.81 9.60
C VAL A 37 8.56 5.09 10.42
N ILE A 38 9.76 5.68 10.44
CA ILE A 38 9.99 6.99 11.05
C ILE A 38 9.89 8.05 9.95
N ALA A 39 8.95 8.98 10.09
CA ALA A 39 8.60 9.92 9.03
C ALA A 39 8.20 11.30 9.57
N GLY A 40 8.80 12.36 9.02
CA GLY A 40 8.48 13.76 9.35
C GLY A 40 7.15 14.24 8.76
N PRO A 41 6.62 15.42 9.15
CA PRO A 41 5.42 15.98 8.56
C PRO A 41 5.50 16.06 7.02
N GLY A 42 4.42 15.75 6.31
CA GLY A 42 4.37 15.85 4.84
C GLY A 42 5.12 14.77 4.04
N THR A 43 5.78 13.81 4.68
CA THR A 43 6.59 12.79 3.97
C THR A 43 5.80 11.59 3.42
N GLY A 44 4.48 11.73 3.23
CA GLY A 44 3.65 10.70 2.61
C GLY A 44 3.31 9.49 3.49
N LYS A 45 3.27 9.64 4.82
CA LYS A 45 2.92 8.55 5.77
C LYS A 45 1.62 7.82 5.40
N THR A 46 0.58 8.59 5.10
CA THR A 46 -0.73 8.07 4.69
C THR A 46 -0.62 7.28 3.38
N THR A 47 0.10 7.82 2.39
CA THR A 47 0.32 7.14 1.10
C THR A 47 1.05 5.81 1.28
N ILE A 48 2.07 5.75 2.13
CA ILE A 48 2.78 4.51 2.45
C ILE A 48 1.82 3.49 3.05
N LEU A 49 1.00 3.89 4.03
CA LEU A 49 0.06 3.00 4.69
C LEU A 49 -1.02 2.47 3.72
N THR A 50 -1.61 3.35 2.92
CA THR A 50 -2.61 2.96 1.92
C THR A 50 -2.02 1.98 0.90
N LEU A 51 -0.82 2.25 0.39
CA LEU A 51 -0.17 1.36 -0.58
C LEU A 51 0.26 0.04 0.04
N ARG A 52 0.69 0.04 1.32
CA ARG A 52 1.02 -1.20 2.03
C ARG A 52 -0.21 -2.07 2.25
N ILE A 53 -1.35 -1.50 2.64
CA ILE A 53 -2.62 -2.23 2.76
C ILE A 53 -3.02 -2.81 1.39
N ALA A 54 -2.97 -2.00 0.33
CA ALA A 54 -3.25 -2.47 -1.02
C ALA A 54 -2.29 -3.58 -1.45
N GLN A 55 -1.02 -3.51 -1.08
CA GLN A 55 -0.02 -4.54 -1.39
C GLN A 55 -0.30 -5.85 -0.63
N ILE A 56 -0.68 -5.77 0.65
CA ILE A 56 -1.10 -6.94 1.46
C ILE A 56 -2.29 -7.62 0.79
N LEU A 57 -3.35 -6.87 0.48
CA LEU A 57 -4.56 -7.39 -0.18
C LEU A 57 -4.28 -7.96 -1.59
N ARG A 58 -3.24 -7.49 -2.28
CA ARG A 58 -2.86 -7.97 -3.61
C ARG A 58 -2.01 -9.24 -3.60
N LYS A 59 -1.17 -9.42 -2.57
CA LYS A 59 -0.22 -10.54 -2.50
C LYS A 59 -0.64 -11.64 -1.53
N THR A 60 -1.62 -11.38 -0.67
CA THR A 60 -2.12 -12.32 0.32
C THR A 60 -3.62 -12.50 0.16
N ASP A 61 -4.14 -13.61 0.68
CA ASP A 61 -5.58 -13.88 0.74
C ASP A 61 -6.24 -13.25 1.99
N ALA A 62 -5.60 -12.24 2.61
CA ALA A 62 -6.13 -11.57 3.77
C ALA A 62 -7.46 -10.87 3.41
N PRO A 63 -8.56 -11.14 4.13
CA PRO A 63 -9.80 -10.43 3.91
C PRO A 63 -9.64 -8.97 4.38
N PRO A 64 -10.29 -8.00 3.71
CA PRO A 64 -10.21 -6.59 4.10
C PRO A 64 -10.60 -6.30 5.55
N ASP A 65 -11.50 -7.11 6.12
CA ASP A 65 -11.99 -6.94 7.49
C ASP A 65 -10.95 -7.29 8.57
N ASP A 66 -9.91 -8.05 8.21
CA ASP A 66 -8.81 -8.42 9.12
C ASP A 66 -7.73 -7.31 9.20
N LEU A 67 -7.83 -6.27 8.35
CA LEU A 67 -6.88 -5.16 8.29
C LEU A 67 -7.37 -3.97 9.09
N PHE A 68 -6.81 -3.80 10.29
CA PHE A 68 -7.02 -2.61 11.11
C PHE A 68 -5.90 -1.58 10.93
N CYS A 69 -6.27 -0.32 10.60
CA CYS A 69 -5.32 0.78 10.42
C CYS A 69 -5.68 1.96 11.31
N ARG A 70 -4.70 2.49 12.06
CA ARG A 70 -4.82 3.73 12.84
C ARG A 70 -3.61 4.62 12.56
N LEU A 71 -3.86 5.89 12.19
CA LEU A 71 -2.83 6.89 11.87
C LEU A 71 -2.27 7.60 13.11
#